data_AF-A0A259D011-F1
#
_entry.id   AF-A0A259D011-F1
#
_cell.length_a   1.000
_cell.length_b   1.000
_cell.length_c   1.000
_cell.angle_alpha   90.00
_cell.angle_beta   90.00
_cell.angle_gamma   90.00
#
_symmetry.space_group_name_H-M   'P 1'
#
loop_
_entity.id
_entity.type
_entity.pdbx_description
1 polymer ?
#
loop_
_entity_poly.entity_id
_entity_poly.type
_entity_poly.pdbx_seq_one_letter_code
_entity_poly.pdbx_strand_id
1 'polypeptide(L)'
;MIQYPATLTKDDANILVTFKDVPEAITFGLTEKDALERAIEALETGLSFYADTNKDFPRPGILNPGEKMVCVLEANIPKVRQAQNSS
;
A
#
# COMPACT_ATOMS: atom_id res chain seq x y z
N MET A 1 -0.04 -14.09 1.21
CA MET A 1 -0.75 -12.83 1.51
C MET A 1 0.21 -11.95 2.26
N ILE A 2 0.34 -10.69 1.86
CA ILE A 2 1.21 -9.69 2.49
C ILE A 2 0.29 -8.71 3.21
N GLN A 3 0.68 -8.26 4.39
CA GLN A 3 -0.20 -7.45 5.25
C GLN A 3 0.60 -6.31 5.87
N TYR A 4 0.07 -5.09 5.82
CA TYR A 4 0.67 -3.92 6.44
C TYR A 4 -0.34 -3.16 7.31
N PRO A 5 0.10 -2.60 8.45
CA PRO A 5 -0.73 -1.72 9.25
C PRO A 5 -0.92 -0.37 8.54
N ALA A 6 -2.17 0.01 8.36
CA ALA A 6 -2.59 1.29 7.83
C ALA A 6 -3.01 2.22 8.98
N THR A 7 -2.54 3.47 8.94
CA THR A 7 -3.05 4.55 9.79
C THR A 7 -4.18 5.26 9.05
N LEU A 8 -5.34 5.38 9.70
CA LEU A 8 -6.48 6.12 9.17
C LEU A 8 -6.62 7.42 9.95
N THR A 9 -6.54 8.54 9.25
CA THR A 9 -6.63 9.88 9.84
C THR A 9 -7.78 10.65 9.21
N LYS A 10 -8.63 11.29 10.01
CA LYS A 10 -9.69 12.16 9.49
C LYS A 10 -9.04 13.40 8.85
N ASP A 11 -9.38 13.69 7.60
CA ASP A 11 -8.86 14.81 6.82
C ASP A 11 -10.01 15.51 6.08
N ASP A 12 -10.54 16.58 6.67
CA ASP A 12 -11.77 17.27 6.25
C ASP A 12 -12.96 16.32 6.00
N ALA A 13 -13.44 16.24 4.75
CA ALA A 13 -14.52 15.34 4.35
C ALA A 13 -14.04 13.90 4.14
N ASN A 14 -12.73 13.69 4.00
CA ASN A 14 -12.10 12.40 3.68
C ASN A 14 -11.50 11.73 4.92
N ILE A 15 -10.98 10.54 4.69
CA ILE A 15 -10.11 9.78 5.59
C ILE A 15 -8.83 9.48 4.80
N LEU A 16 -7.73 10.05 5.25
CA LEU A 16 -6.38 9.77 4.75
C LEU A 16 -5.93 8.40 5.26
N VAL A 17 -5.32 7.62 4.37
CA VAL A 17 -4.69 6.34 4.67
C VAL A 17 -3.22 6.39 4.30
N THR A 18 -2.37 6.06 5.27
CA THR A 18 -0.91 5.97 5.09
C THR A 18 -0.38 4.67 5.68
N PHE A 19 0.76 4.22 5.15
CA PHE A 19 1.49 3.06 5.64
C PHE A 19 2.89 3.48 6.07
N LYS A 20 3.23 3.27 7.36
CA LYS A 20 4.55 3.65 7.89
C LYS A 20 5.71 2.88 7.24
N ASP A 21 5.45 1.63 6.88
CA ASP A 21 6.45 0.73 6.30
C ASP A 21 6.51 0.82 4.76
N VAL A 22 5.47 1.39 4.13
CA VAL A 22 5.38 1.59 2.67
C VAL A 22 4.96 3.05 2.40
N PRO A 23 5.85 4.04 2.58
CA PRO A 23 5.49 5.46 2.45
C PRO A 23 5.01 5.86 1.05
N GLU A 24 5.29 5.06 0.03
CA GLU A 24 4.79 5.22 -1.34
C GLU A 24 3.27 4.94 -1.45
N ALA A 25 2.71 4.16 -0.52
CA ALA A 25 1.28 3.87 -0.46
C ALA A 25 0.55 4.94 0.36
N ILE A 26 -0.08 5.89 -0.35
CA ILE A 26 -0.89 6.95 0.25
C ILE A 26 -2.18 7.07 -0.55
N THR A 27 -3.32 7.08 0.14
CA THR A 27 -4.63 7.28 -0.51
C THR A 27 -5.60 7.92 0.47
N PHE A 28 -6.81 8.22 0.01
CA PHE A 28 -7.88 8.74 0.83
C PHE A 28 -9.22 8.19 0.34
N GLY A 29 -10.22 8.15 1.22
CA GLY A 29 -11.60 7.81 0.85
C GLY A 29 -12.62 8.63 1.64
N LEU A 30 -13.87 8.64 1.18
CA LEU A 30 -14.97 9.39 1.79
C LEU A 30 -15.47 8.73 3.09
N THR A 31 -15.32 7.41 3.19
CA THR A 31 -15.72 6.60 4.34
C THR A 31 -14.59 5.66 4.73
N GLU A 32 -14.63 5.09 5.94
CA GLU A 32 -13.60 4.13 6.37
C GLU A 32 -13.53 2.94 5.41
N LYS A 33 -14.69 2.45 4.95
CA LYS A 33 -14.77 1.36 3.97
C LYS A 33 -14.11 1.72 2.65
N ASP A 34 -14.51 2.85 2.05
CA ASP A 34 -13.94 3.35 0.78
C ASP A 34 -12.42 3.59 0.90
N ALA A 35 -11.99 4.20 2.00
CA ALA A 35 -10.58 4.44 2.28
C ALA A 35 -9.78 3.13 2.36
N LEU A 36 -10.32 2.09 3.01
CA LEU A 36 -9.69 0.76 3.11
C LEU A 36 -9.69 0.00 1.78
N GLU A 37 -10.76 0.07 0.99
CA GLU A 37 -10.83 -0.54 -0.35
C GLU A 37 -9.74 0.07 -1.26
N ARG A 38 -9.61 1.40 -1.24
CA ARG A 38 -8.57 2.12 -1.98
C ARG A 38 -7.17 1.86 -1.43
N ALA A 39 -7.04 1.58 -0.13
CA ALA A 39 -5.76 1.28 0.50
C ALA A 39 -5.15 -0.04 -0.01
N ILE A 40 -5.97 -1.01 -0.43
CA ILE A 40 -5.50 -2.26 -1.04
C ILE A 40 -4.76 -1.94 -2.35
N GLU A 41 -5.39 -1.19 -3.25
CA GLU A 41 -4.79 -0.80 -4.54
C GLU A 41 -3.55 0.09 -4.36
N ALA A 42 -3.62 1.03 -3.41
CA ALA A 42 -2.49 1.90 -3.09
C ALA A 42 -1.30 1.11 -2.52
N LEU A 43 -1.57 0.08 -1.71
CA LEU A 43 -0.54 -0.79 -1.16
C LEU A 43 0.07 -1.70 -2.23
N GLU A 44 -0.74 -2.27 -3.14
CA GLU A 44 -0.24 -3.04 -4.29
C GLU A 44 0.68 -2.18 -5.17
N THR A 45 0.30 -0.93 -5.42
CA THR A 45 1.10 0.04 -6.18
C THR A 45 2.35 0.49 -5.42
N GLY A 46 2.25 0.73 -4.11
CA GLY A 46 3.40 1.08 -3.28
C GLY A 46 4.46 -0.02 -3.27
N LEU A 47 4.04 -1.28 -3.18
CA LEU A 47 4.93 -2.44 -3.19
C LEU A 47 5.55 -2.71 -4.57
N SER A 48 4.89 -2.32 -5.67
CA SER A 48 5.47 -2.50 -7.01
C SER A 48 6.77 -1.73 -7.19
N PHE A 49 6.94 -0.56 -6.56
CA PHE A 49 8.20 0.19 -6.63
C PHE A 49 9.41 -0.58 -6.08
N TYR A 50 9.21 -1.42 -5.05
CA TYR A 50 10.24 -2.29 -4.50
C TYR A 50 10.52 -3.46 -5.45
N ALA A 51 9.46 -4.08 -5.98
CA ALA A 51 9.58 -5.16 -6.97
C ALA A 51 10.33 -4.71 -8.23
N ASP A 52 10.01 -3.52 -8.75
CA ASP A 52 10.59 -2.93 -9.96
C ASP A 52 12.07 -2.60 -9.79
N THR A 53 12.49 -2.28 -8.57
CA THR A 53 13.89 -2.01 -8.22
C THR A 53 14.64 -3.24 -7.71
N ASN A 54 14.03 -4.44 -7.83
CA ASN A 54 14.56 -5.72 -7.35
C ASN A 54 14.98 -5.67 -5.86
N LYS A 55 14.22 -4.92 -5.06
CA LYS A 55 14.36 -4.85 -3.61
C LYS A 55 13.35 -5.78 -2.96
N ASP A 56 13.73 -6.34 -1.82
CA ASP A 56 12.79 -7.02 -0.95
C ASP A 56 11.70 -6.06 -0.49
N PHE A 57 10.50 -6.59 -0.27
CA PHE A 57 9.43 -5.81 0.35
C PHE A 57 9.81 -5.38 1.76
N PRO A 58 9.45 -4.16 2.18
CA PRO A 58 9.73 -3.69 3.53
C PRO A 58 9.07 -4.61 4.56
N ARG A 59 9.73 -4.86 5.69
CA ARG A 59 9.14 -5.70 6.73
C ARG A 59 7.91 -5.00 7.34
N PRO A 60 6.73 -5.65 7.43
CA PRO A 60 5.59 -5.05 8.12
C PRO A 60 5.89 -4.77 9.59
N GLY A 61 5.54 -3.58 10.04
CA GLY A 61 5.62 -3.18 11.44
C GLY A 61 4.53 -3.81 12.30
N ILE A 62 4.63 -3.57 13.61
CA ILE A 62 3.61 -4.00 14.58
C ILE A 62 2.34 -3.18 14.37
N LEU A 63 1.18 -3.83 14.45
CA LEU A 63 -0.12 -3.16 14.48
C LEU A 63 -0.29 -2.41 15.80
N ASN A 64 -0.43 -1.09 15.73
CA ASN A 64 -0.69 -0.22 16.87
C ASN A 64 -2.20 -0.04 17.12
N PRO A 65 -2.60 0.35 18.34
CA PRO A 65 -3.99 0.71 18.61
C PRO A 65 -4.50 1.79 17.64
N GLY A 66 -5.65 1.53 17.00
CA GLY A 66 -6.27 2.44 16.04
C GLY A 66 -5.84 2.25 14.58
N GLU A 67 -4.76 1.49 14.32
CA GLU A 67 -4.41 1.07 12.96
C GLU A 67 -5.32 -0.07 12.48
N LYS A 68 -5.36 -0.29 11.16
CA LYS A 68 -6.08 -1.40 10.51
C LYS A 68 -5.13 -2.22 9.67
N MET A 69 -5.26 -3.54 9.68
CA MET A 69 -4.48 -4.39 8.78
C MET A 69 -5.10 -4.36 7.37
N VAL A 70 -4.27 -4.04 6.38
CA VAL A 70 -4.63 -4.15 4.96
C VAL A 70 -3.86 -5.32 4.37
N CYS A 71 -4.57 -6.22 3.70
CA CYS A 71 -4.04 -7.46 3.14
C CYS A 71 -4.08 -7.41 1.62
N VAL A 72 -2.98 -7.80 0.98
CA VAL A 72 -2.86 -7.90 -0.48
C VAL A 72 -2.35 -9.29 -0.87
N LEU A 73 -2.67 -9.72 -2.08
CA LEU A 73 -2.06 -10.91 -2.68
C LEU A 73 -0.77 -10.49 -3.38
N GLU A 74 0.33 -11.18 -3.12
CA GLU A 74 1.59 -10.90 -3.81
C GLU A 74 1.46 -11.02 -5.34
N ALA A 75 0.59 -11.92 -5.81
CA ALA A 75 0.28 -12.09 -7.23
C ALA A 75 -0.38 -10.85 -7.88
N ASN A 76 -0.97 -9.95 -7.10
CA ASN A 76 -1.58 -8.72 -7.61
C ASN A 76 -0.62 -7.54 -7.67
N ILE A 77 0.58 -7.65 -7.07
CA ILE A 77 1.56 -6.56 -7.07
C ILE A 77 2.05 -6.38 -8.51
N PRO A 78 1.77 -5.24 -9.17
CA PRO A 78 2.21 -5.00 -10.53
C PRO A 78 3.74 -5.14 -10.61
N LYS A 79 4.23 -5.78 -11.67
CA LYS A 79 5.66 -5.78 -11.98
C LYS A 79 5.80 -5.06 -13.31
N VAL A 80 6.40 -3.87 -13.30
CA VAL A 80 6.73 -3.20 -14.55
C VAL A 80 7.85 -4.03 -15.18
N ARG A 81 7.50 -4.77 -16.23
CA ARG A 81 8.52 -5.39 -17.08
C ARG A 81 9.41 -4.27 -17.56
N GLN A 82 10.68 -4.24 -17.13
CA GLN A 82 11.70 -3.43 -17.79
C GLN A 82 11.57 -3.73 -19.28
N ALA A 83 11.25 -2.69 -20.06
CA ALA A 83 11.14 -2.80 -21.50
C ALA A 83 12.46 -3.41 -21.99
N GLN A 84 12.39 -4.62 -22.54
CA GLN A 84 13.47 -5.24 -23.29
C GLN A 84 13.63 -4.44 -24.60
N ASN A 85 14.13 -3.21 -24.49
CA ASN A 85 14.53 -2.37 -25.61
C ASN A 85 15.99 -1.95 -25.39
N SER A 86 16.89 -2.92 -25.48
CA SER A 86 18.25 -2.66 -25.94
C SER A 86 18.21 -2.89 -27.46
N SER A 87 18.11 -1.79 -28.21
CA SER A 87 18.51 -1.76 -29.63
C SER A 87 20.03 -1.68 -29.74
#